data_AF-A0A1P8F5G2-F1
#
_entry.id   AF-A0A1P8F5G2-F1
#
_cell.length_a   1.000
_cell.length_b   1.000
_cell.length_c   1.000
_cell.angle_alpha   90.00
_cell.angle_beta   90.00
_cell.angle_gamma   90.00
#
_symmetry.space_group_name_H-M   'P 1'
#
loop_
_entity.id
_entity.type
_entity.pdbx_description
1 polymer ?
#
loop_
_entity_poly.entity_id
_entity_poly.type
_entity_poly.pdbx_seq_one_letter_code
_entity_poly.pdbx_strand_id
1 'polypeptide(L)'
;MKYYATGKQIVYPEDYNTKVMFLRKSEEWIRQKQSEGILESAYSFAAGGGFLIFNVSSHEELIKNLIDFPMYCLSEFKVEPLVTFTENAELIIEEFKKLGVYKEGENSTVNSENKDDTGPAAVPPVFFKS
;
A
#
# COMPACT_ATOMS: atom_id res chain seq x y z
N MET A 1 4.36 -4.73 12.83
CA MET A 1 4.52 -5.31 11.48
C MET A 1 3.40 -4.77 10.61
N LYS A 2 3.70 -4.34 9.38
CA LYS A 2 2.69 -3.80 8.47
C LYS A 2 2.28 -4.85 7.43
N TYR A 3 1.01 -4.88 7.07
CA TYR A 3 0.49 -5.75 6.02
C TYR A 3 -0.46 -4.99 5.10
N TYR A 4 -0.31 -5.21 3.80
CA TYR A 4 -1.28 -4.84 2.79
C TYR A 4 -2.23 -6.00 2.56
N ALA A 5 -3.51 -5.81 2.85
CA ALA A 5 -4.53 -6.81 2.58
C ALA A 5 -5.53 -6.26 1.55
N THR A 6 -5.67 -6.92 0.42
CA THR A 6 -6.75 -6.64 -0.55
C THR A 6 -7.88 -7.62 -0.34
N GLY A 7 -9.10 -7.12 -0.37
CA GLY A 7 -10.32 -7.92 -0.23
C GLY A 7 -11.20 -7.75 -1.46
N LYS A 8 -11.64 -8.86 -2.04
CA LYS A 8 -12.66 -8.88 -3.10
C LYS A 8 -13.82 -9.76 -2.66
N GLN A 9 -15.02 -9.19 -2.64
CA GLN A 9 -16.22 -9.98 -2.38
C GLN A 9 -16.45 -10.98 -3.54
N ILE A 10 -16.61 -12.24 -3.20
CA ILE A 10 -16.85 -13.34 -4.15
C ILE A 10 -18.21 -14.02 -3.91
N VAL A 11 -18.76 -13.89 -2.70
CA VAL A 11 -20.10 -14.36 -2.35
C VAL A 11 -21.00 -13.16 -2.10
N TYR A 12 -22.12 -13.11 -2.80
CA TYR A 12 -23.11 -12.04 -2.68
C TYR A 12 -24.41 -12.62 -2.10
N PRO A 13 -24.85 -12.17 -0.92
CA PRO A 13 -26.20 -12.48 -0.44
C PRO A 13 -27.24 -12.10 -1.49
N GLU A 14 -28.36 -12.81 -1.58
CA GLU A 14 -29.39 -12.48 -2.58
C GLU A 14 -30.14 -11.20 -2.20
N ASP A 15 -30.50 -11.06 -0.93
CA ASP A 15 -31.31 -9.95 -0.45
C ASP A 15 -30.50 -8.69 -0.11
N TYR A 16 -31.10 -7.52 -0.32
CA TYR A 16 -30.44 -6.24 -0.10
C TYR A 16 -30.26 -5.90 1.39
N ASN A 17 -31.13 -6.40 2.28
CA ASN A 17 -31.02 -6.09 3.71
C ASN A 17 -29.77 -6.71 4.32
N THR A 18 -29.47 -7.96 3.96
CA THR A 18 -28.26 -8.66 4.38
C THR A 18 -27.00 -7.98 3.83
N LYS A 19 -27.01 -7.54 2.55
CA LYS A 19 -25.89 -6.76 1.98
C LYS A 19 -25.63 -5.49 2.78
N VAL A 20 -26.68 -4.70 3.05
CA VAL A 20 -26.58 -3.47 3.84
C VAL A 20 -26.08 -3.76 5.25
N MET A 21 -26.57 -4.83 5.89
CA MET A 21 -26.15 -5.25 7.23
C MET A 21 -24.64 -5.55 7.29
N PHE A 22 -24.11 -6.33 6.34
CA PHE A 22 -22.67 -6.60 6.27
C PHE A 22 -21.85 -5.32 6.05
N LEU A 23 -22.29 -4.44 5.15
CA LEU A 23 -21.59 -3.18 4.90
C LEU A 23 -21.54 -2.28 6.14
N ARG A 24 -22.63 -2.18 6.90
CA ARG A 24 -22.68 -1.39 8.14
C ARG A 24 -21.81 -1.97 9.24
N LYS A 25 -21.83 -3.30 9.42
CA LYS A 25 -20.92 -3.96 10.37
C LYS A 25 -19.46 -3.77 9.98
N SER A 26 -19.13 -3.88 8.69
CA SER A 26 -17.77 -3.64 8.21
C SER A 26 -17.35 -2.18 8.40
N GLU A 27 -18.24 -1.21 8.18
CA GLU A 27 -17.97 0.21 8.47
C GLU A 27 -17.63 0.43 9.94
N GLU A 28 -18.46 -0.09 10.85
CA GLU A 28 -18.25 0.02 12.30
C GLU A 28 -16.95 -0.65 12.72
N TRP A 29 -16.71 -1.87 12.25
CA TRP A 29 -15.49 -2.62 12.53
C TRP A 29 -14.24 -1.87 12.06
N ILE A 30 -14.24 -1.31 10.84
CA ILE A 30 -13.09 -0.55 10.31
C ILE A 30 -12.81 0.66 11.21
N ARG A 31 -13.82 1.43 11.59
CA ARG A 31 -13.65 2.60 12.46
C ARG A 31 -13.09 2.20 13.82
N GLN A 32 -13.59 1.11 14.40
CA GLN A 32 -13.08 0.58 15.65
C GLN A 32 -11.59 0.19 15.52
N LYS A 33 -11.22 -0.59 14.51
CA LYS A 33 -9.83 -1.03 14.31
C LYS A 33 -8.86 0.11 14.00
N GLN A 34 -9.34 1.17 13.34
CA GLN A 34 -8.56 2.40 13.17
C GLN A 34 -8.32 3.11 14.51
N SER A 35 -9.34 3.21 15.37
CA SER A 35 -9.19 3.81 16.71
C SER A 35 -8.28 3.00 17.64
N GLU A 36 -8.23 1.68 17.44
CA GLU A 36 -7.33 0.76 18.17
C GLU A 36 -5.87 0.81 17.63
N GLY A 37 -5.63 1.50 16.51
CA GLY A 37 -4.32 1.53 15.85
C GLY A 37 -3.95 0.25 15.09
N ILE A 38 -4.88 -0.71 14.97
CA ILE A 38 -4.72 -1.98 14.25
C ILE A 38 -4.81 -1.75 12.74
N LEU A 39 -5.67 -0.85 12.30
CA LEU A 39 -5.74 -0.39 10.91
C LEU A 39 -5.14 1.01 10.80
N GLU A 40 -4.13 1.15 9.95
CA GLU A 40 -3.57 2.45 9.60
C GLU A 40 -4.44 3.14 8.55
N SER A 41 -4.97 2.39 7.59
CA SER A 41 -5.90 2.91 6.60
C SER A 41 -6.77 1.83 5.95
N ALA A 42 -7.87 2.25 5.36
CA ALA A 42 -8.84 1.40 4.66
C ALA A 42 -9.48 2.18 3.51
N TYR A 43 -9.51 1.59 2.32
CA TYR A 43 -10.07 2.23 1.12
C TYR A 43 -10.83 1.23 0.26
N SER A 44 -11.82 1.72 -0.48
CA SER A 44 -12.57 0.93 -1.46
C SER A 44 -12.11 1.25 -2.88
N PHE A 45 -12.07 0.24 -3.75
CA PHE A 45 -11.92 0.46 -5.17
C PHE A 45 -13.28 0.84 -5.78
N ALA A 46 -13.29 1.73 -6.76
CA ALA A 46 -14.53 2.19 -7.40
C ALA A 46 -15.34 1.05 -8.06
N ALA A 47 -14.66 0.01 -8.55
CA ALA A 47 -15.28 -1.17 -9.15
C ALA A 47 -15.69 -2.27 -8.13
N GLY A 48 -15.54 -2.00 -6.83
CA GLY A 48 -15.83 -2.95 -5.76
C GLY A 48 -14.57 -3.61 -5.18
N GLY A 49 -14.72 -4.13 -3.95
CA GLY A 49 -13.59 -4.55 -3.13
C GLY A 49 -12.83 -3.35 -2.55
N GLY A 50 -11.65 -3.63 -2.01
CA GLY A 50 -10.82 -2.59 -1.39
C GLY A 50 -9.54 -3.14 -0.81
N PHE A 51 -8.87 -2.31 -0.03
CA PHE A 51 -7.69 -2.71 0.72
C PHE A 51 -7.65 -2.12 2.12
N LEU A 52 -6.87 -2.78 2.96
CA LEU A 52 -6.64 -2.48 4.36
C LEU A 52 -5.12 -2.49 4.61
N ILE A 53 -4.62 -1.49 5.34
CA ILE A 53 -3.24 -1.51 5.86
C ILE A 53 -3.32 -1.84 7.34
N PHE A 54 -2.90 -3.06 7.70
CA PHE A 54 -2.81 -3.50 9.08
C PHE A 54 -1.47 -3.10 9.70
N ASN A 55 -1.50 -2.74 10.97
CA ASN A 55 -0.33 -2.57 11.83
C ASN A 55 -0.53 -3.44 13.08
N VAL A 56 0.08 -4.63 13.08
CA VAL A 56 -0.09 -5.64 14.14
C VAL A 56 1.25 -6.18 14.61
N SER A 57 1.27 -6.81 15.78
CA SER A 57 2.49 -7.32 16.41
C SER A 57 2.93 -8.69 15.90
N SER A 58 2.01 -9.50 15.35
CA SER A 58 2.33 -10.85 14.85
C SER A 58 1.41 -11.32 13.71
N HIS A 59 1.78 -12.43 13.05
CA HIS A 59 0.95 -13.08 12.03
C HIS A 59 -0.37 -13.62 12.63
N GLU A 60 -0.34 -14.13 13.85
CA GLU A 60 -1.53 -14.64 14.54
C GLU A 60 -2.53 -13.52 14.84
N GLU A 61 -2.04 -12.34 15.21
CA GLU A 61 -2.89 -11.16 15.41
C GLU A 61 -3.54 -10.71 14.10
N LEU A 62 -2.81 -10.75 12.99
CA LEU A 62 -3.37 -10.48 11.66
C LEU A 62 -4.51 -11.45 11.32
N ILE A 63 -4.28 -12.75 11.50
CA ILE A 63 -5.26 -13.81 11.20
C ILE A 63 -6.54 -13.60 12.02
N LYS A 64 -6.40 -13.30 13.32
CA LYS A 64 -7.55 -13.02 14.19
C LYS A 64 -8.37 -11.84 13.68
N ASN A 65 -7.72 -10.73 13.31
CA ASN A 65 -8.42 -9.57 12.78
C ASN A 65 -9.06 -9.84 11.41
N LEU A 66 -8.42 -10.64 10.53
CA LEU A 66 -9.03 -11.01 9.26
C LEU A 66 -10.28 -11.87 9.46
N ILE A 67 -10.23 -12.89 10.33
CA ILE A 67 -11.39 -13.76 10.63
C ILE A 67 -12.54 -12.96 11.27
N ASP A 68 -12.21 -11.98 12.12
CA ASP A 68 -13.16 -11.10 12.79
C ASP A 68 -13.81 -10.07 11.84
N PHE A 69 -13.23 -9.83 10.66
CA PHE A 69 -13.81 -8.91 9.69
C PHE A 69 -15.20 -9.40 9.23
N PRO A 70 -16.26 -8.56 9.28
CA PRO A 70 -17.63 -9.03 9.03
C PRO A 70 -17.87 -9.66 7.65
N MET A 71 -17.10 -9.29 6.64
CA MET A 71 -17.20 -9.86 5.29
C MET A 71 -16.15 -10.94 5.00
N TYR A 72 -15.47 -11.48 6.03
CA TYR A 72 -14.42 -12.50 5.87
C TYR A 72 -14.87 -13.69 5.04
N CYS A 73 -15.97 -14.35 5.43
CA CYS A 73 -16.51 -15.51 4.71
C CYS A 73 -17.14 -15.18 3.36
N LEU A 74 -17.29 -13.89 3.02
CA LEU A 74 -17.85 -13.44 1.74
C LEU A 74 -16.77 -13.00 0.74
N SER A 75 -15.52 -12.91 1.19
CA SER A 75 -14.45 -12.26 0.44
C SER A 75 -13.22 -13.15 0.34
N GLU A 76 -12.53 -13.02 -0.79
CA GLU A 76 -11.18 -13.54 -0.95
C GLU A 76 -10.19 -12.45 -0.55
N PHE A 77 -9.18 -12.82 0.24
CA PHE A 77 -8.12 -11.92 0.66
C PHE A 77 -6.77 -12.32 0.08
N LYS A 78 -6.01 -11.31 -0.36
CA LYS A 78 -4.56 -11.43 -0.59
C LYS A 78 -3.84 -10.54 0.38
N VAL A 79 -2.78 -11.07 1.00
CA VAL A 79 -2.05 -10.41 2.08
C VAL A 79 -0.57 -10.40 1.75
N GLU A 80 0.05 -9.23 1.81
CA GLU A 80 1.47 -9.03 1.59
C GLU A 80 2.10 -8.31 2.79
N PRO A 81 3.24 -8.79 3.32
CA PRO A 81 3.97 -8.06 4.35
C PRO A 81 4.57 -6.79 3.77
N LEU A 82 4.59 -5.73 4.57
CA LEU A 82 5.16 -4.45 4.20
C LEU A 82 6.32 -4.09 5.14
N VAL A 83 7.33 -3.46 4.55
CA VAL A 83 8.42 -2.75 5.21
C VAL A 83 8.38 -1.31 4.73
N THR A 84 8.80 -0.34 5.56
CA THR A 84 8.86 1.04 5.08
C THR A 84 9.93 1.17 4.01
N PHE A 85 9.75 2.11 3.09
CA PHE A 85 10.72 2.31 2.01
C PHE A 85 12.12 2.62 2.55
N THR A 86 12.22 3.46 3.59
CA THR A 86 13.51 3.85 4.20
C THR A 86 14.22 2.66 4.83
N GLU A 87 13.52 1.83 5.60
CA GLU A 87 14.11 0.61 6.19
C GLU A 87 14.58 -0.35 5.10
N ASN A 88 13.77 -0.56 4.06
CA ASN A 88 14.13 -1.45 2.96
C ASN A 88 15.32 -0.92 2.14
N ALA A 89 15.33 0.38 1.86
CA ALA A 89 16.41 1.03 1.13
C ALA A 89 17.74 0.91 1.89
N GLU A 90 17.73 1.16 3.20
CA GLU A 90 18.93 1.03 4.04
C GLU A 90 19.48 -0.41 4.02
N LEU A 91 18.60 -1.40 4.16
CA LEU A 91 18.99 -2.82 4.09
C LEU A 91 19.67 -3.15 2.75
N ILE A 92 19.09 -2.71 1.63
CA ILE A 92 19.63 -2.97 0.29
C ILE A 92 20.97 -2.24 0.09
N ILE A 93 21.07 -0.97 0.49
CA ILE A 93 22.30 -0.18 0.38
C ILE A 93 23.44 -0.85 1.17
N GLU A 94 23.16 -1.30 2.39
CA GLU A 94 24.15 -2.00 3.22
C GLU A 94 24.62 -3.32 2.58
N GLU A 95 23.73 -4.08 1.94
CA GLU A 95 24.14 -5.25 1.15
C GLU A 95 25.04 -4.87 -0.05
N PHE A 96 24.74 -3.76 -0.73
CA PHE A 96 25.59 -3.29 -1.83
C PHE A 96 26.96 -2.81 -1.35
N LYS A 97 27.04 -2.17 -0.17
CA LYS A 97 28.31 -1.82 0.47
C LYS A 97 29.13 -3.08 0.78
N LYS A 98 28.50 -4.13 1.34
CA LYS A 98 29.16 -5.42 1.63
C LYS A 98 29.68 -6.11 0.37
N LEU A 99 28.95 -6.02 -0.73
CA LEU A 99 29.37 -6.55 -2.04
C LEU A 99 30.47 -5.71 -2.71
N GLY A 100 30.75 -4.50 -2.20
CA GLY A 100 31.75 -3.58 -2.77
C GLY A 100 31.33 -2.93 -4.08
N VAL A 101 30.07 -3.07 -4.49
CA VAL A 101 29.51 -2.48 -5.72
C VAL A 101 29.03 -1.04 -5.54
N TYR A 102 28.98 -0.57 -4.29
CA TYR A 102 28.66 0.80 -3.92
C TYR A 102 29.56 1.28 -2.79
N LYS A 103 30.05 2.52 -2.88
CA LYS A 103 30.82 3.19 -1.83
C LYS A 103 30.26 4.58 -1.56
N GLU A 104 30.07 4.87 -0.28
CA GLU A 104 29.54 6.14 0.17
C GLU A 104 30.56 7.26 -0.11
N GLY A 105 30.18 8.24 -0.94
CA GLY A 105 31.04 9.36 -1.31
C GLY A 105 31.65 9.35 -2.72
N GLU A 106 31.47 8.30 -3.53
CA GLU A 106 31.92 8.32 -4.95
C GLU A 106 30.96 9.08 -5.89
N ASN A 107 29.73 9.37 -5.47
CA ASN A 107 28.70 10.06 -6.27
C ASN A 107 28.55 11.57 -5.99
N SER A 108 29.38 12.17 -5.12
CA SER A 108 29.27 13.60 -4.78
C SER A 108 29.97 14.56 -5.76
N THR A 109 30.56 14.05 -6.85
CA THR A 109 31.31 14.86 -7.84
C THR A 109 30.60 15.05 -9.18
N VAL A 110 29.29 14.78 -9.31
CA VAL A 110 28.54 15.15 -10.52
C VAL A 110 27.53 16.24 -10.20
N ASN A 111 28.00 17.48 -10.16
CA ASN A 111 27.34 18.67 -10.73
C ASN A 111 28.06 19.96 -10.28
N SER A 112 29.24 20.21 -10.85
CA SER A 112 29.80 21.56 -10.93
C SER A 112 30.54 21.75 -12.24
N GLU A 113 29.87 21.58 -13.37
CA GLU A 113 30.32 22.14 -14.65
C GLU A 113 29.18 22.02 -15.67
N ASN A 114 28.46 23.14 -15.86
CA ASN A 114 27.87 23.57 -17.13
C ASN A 114 27.34 24.99 -16.91
N LYS A 115 28.26 25.95 -16.88
CA LYS A 115 27.99 27.33 -17.29
C LYS A 115 28.44 27.44 -18.74
N ASP A 116 27.53 27.94 -19.58
CA ASP A 116 27.68 28.51 -20.93
C ASP A 116 26.60 27.90 -21.85
N ASP A 117 25.39 28.44 -21.85
CA ASP A 117 24.90 29.54 -22.71
C ASP A 117 24.44 29.06 -24.10
N THR A 118 23.12 29.06 -24.34
CA THR A 118 22.42 29.60 -25.54
C THR A 118 20.97 29.11 -25.68
N GLY A 119 20.01 30.02 -25.39
CA GLY A 119 18.70 30.14 -26.07
C GLY A 119 17.54 29.18 -25.72
N PRO A 120 16.27 29.64 -25.77
CA PRO A 120 15.11 28.80 -25.45
C PRO A 120 14.68 27.99 -26.67
N ALA A 121 14.79 26.67 -26.62
CA ALA A 121 14.20 25.79 -27.62
C ALA A 121 12.78 25.38 -27.20
N ALA A 122 11.83 25.65 -28.10
CA ALA A 122 10.40 25.48 -27.93
C ALA A 122 9.98 24.02 -27.61
N VAL A 123 8.97 23.90 -26.74
CA VAL A 123 8.26 22.63 -26.46
C VAL A 123 7.26 22.37 -27.59
N PRO A 124 7.33 21.25 -28.33
CA PRO A 124 6.29 20.90 -29.29
C PRO A 124 5.05 20.31 -28.57
N PRO A 125 3.82 20.55 -29.09
CA PRO A 125 2.62 20.05 -28.45
C PRO A 125 2.48 18.53 -28.60
N VAL A 126 2.17 17.86 -27.49
CA VAL A 126 1.78 16.44 -27.46
C VAL A 126 0.32 16.34 -27.92
N PHE A 127 0.10 15.71 -29.07
CA PHE A 127 -1.24 15.33 -29.53
C PHE A 127 -1.77 14.18 -28.66
N PHE A 128 -2.83 14.43 -27.89
CA PHE A 128 -3.69 13.38 -27.35
C PHE A 128 -4.61 12.88 -28.47
N LYS A 129 -4.49 11.60 -28.84
CA LYS A 129 -5.56 10.91 -29.58
C LYS A 129 -6.56 10.34 -28.57
N SER A 130 -7.82 10.73 -28.76
CA SER A 130 -9.02 10.12 -28.16
C SER A 130 -9.21 8.67 -28.62
#